data_AF-A0A1C7M0Z6-F1
#
_entry.id   AF-A0A1C7M0Z6-F1
#
_cell.length_a   1.000
_cell.length_b   1.000
_cell.length_c   1.000
_cell.angle_alpha   90.00
_cell.angle_beta   90.00
_cell.angle_gamma   90.00
#
_symmetry.space_group_name_H-M   'P 1'
#
loop_
_entity.id
_entity.type
_entity.pdbx_description
1 polymer ?
#
loop_
_entity_poly.entity_id
_entity_poly.type
_entity_poly.pdbx_seq_one_letter_code
_entity_poly.pdbx_strand_id
1 'polypeptide(L)'
;MLAACSDSSSSMISLWSINRLEAGIGDGAPLAEAFLSAPVSSGAVEVQNGAVIIALGLHSRVPCLEILSVHDDRGHPIFVRMFRLEGSSYVRTLRGDWGCCICMAIKGRIVATVFPWKIEIYQFEENDARATFLQKIEFNRQVSYADIAFSPLTAFHNKAIENDKNQDVLSVVTAEDEGISVYTMSCSPDGQFELHLVWKHTPETRRDSSRRL
;
A
#
# COMPACT_ATOMS: atom_id res chain seq x y z
N MET A 1 5.43 -6.45 -24.39
CA MET A 1 4.57 -6.53 -23.19
C MET A 1 5.13 -7.58 -22.25
N LEU A 2 5.13 -7.32 -20.93
CA LEU A 2 5.55 -8.27 -19.90
C LEU A 2 4.32 -8.86 -19.18
N ALA A 3 4.43 -10.11 -18.74
CA ALA A 3 3.41 -10.76 -17.93
C ALA A 3 4.07 -11.53 -16.78
N ALA A 4 3.63 -11.31 -15.55
CA ALA A 4 4.03 -12.13 -14.42
C ALA A 4 2.93 -13.16 -14.13
N CYS A 5 3.30 -14.41 -13.90
CA CYS A 5 2.35 -15.46 -13.54
C CYS A 5 2.89 -16.31 -12.38
N SER A 6 1.96 -16.83 -11.58
CA SER A 6 2.19 -17.81 -10.52
C SER A 6 1.00 -18.76 -10.55
N ASP A 7 1.21 -20.01 -10.16
CA ASP A 7 0.12 -20.93 -9.91
C ASP A 7 -0.16 -21.06 -8.40
N SER A 8 -1.30 -21.64 -8.04
CA SER A 8 -1.75 -21.77 -6.64
C SER A 8 -1.14 -22.98 -5.91
N SER A 9 -0.33 -23.78 -6.60
CA SER A 9 0.31 -24.99 -6.08
C SER A 9 1.82 -24.85 -5.88
N SER A 10 2.45 -23.93 -6.62
CA SER A 10 3.86 -23.60 -6.54
C SER A 10 4.08 -22.33 -5.75
N SER A 11 5.21 -22.27 -5.03
CA SER A 11 5.67 -21.06 -4.34
C SER A 11 6.66 -20.34 -5.24
N MET A 12 6.22 -19.94 -6.45
CA MET A 12 7.08 -19.34 -7.46
C MET A 12 6.32 -18.36 -8.34
N ILE A 13 6.97 -17.26 -8.71
CA ILE A 13 6.49 -16.32 -9.74
C ILE A 13 7.47 -16.27 -10.89
N SER A 14 6.96 -16.28 -12.12
CA SER A 14 7.74 -16.24 -13.35
C SER A 14 7.33 -15.03 -14.19
N LEU A 15 8.31 -14.34 -14.77
CA LEU A 15 8.11 -13.19 -15.65
C LEU A 15 8.31 -13.59 -17.11
N TRP A 16 7.43 -13.14 -17.99
CA TRP A 16 7.38 -13.54 -19.38
C TRP A 16 7.35 -12.32 -20.30
N SER A 17 7.94 -12.45 -21.49
CA SER A 17 7.74 -11.49 -22.59
C SER A 17 6.74 -12.05 -23.58
N ILE A 18 5.56 -11.44 -23.64
CA ILE A 18 4.51 -11.84 -24.59
C ILE A 18 5.01 -11.69 -26.03
N ASN A 19 5.80 -10.66 -26.31
CA ASN A 19 6.37 -10.44 -27.64
C ASN A 19 7.32 -11.58 -28.05
N ARG A 20 8.10 -12.15 -27.10
CA ARG A 20 8.98 -13.30 -27.40
C ARG A 20 8.15 -14.57 -27.65
N LEU A 21 7.10 -14.77 -26.87
CA LEU A 21 6.18 -15.90 -27.03
C LEU A 21 5.47 -15.85 -28.40
N GLU A 22 4.91 -14.70 -28.77
CA GLU A 22 4.21 -14.52 -30.06
C GLU A 22 5.14 -14.66 -31.26
N ALA A 23 6.37 -14.16 -31.15
CA ALA A 23 7.34 -14.24 -32.23
C ALA A 23 8.01 -15.62 -32.37
N GLY A 24 7.76 -16.56 -31.44
CA GLY A 24 8.48 -17.84 -31.38
C GLY A 24 9.99 -17.66 -31.21
N ILE A 25 10.43 -16.56 -30.59
CA ILE A 25 11.84 -16.21 -30.41
C ILE A 25 12.29 -16.68 -29.03
N GLY A 26 13.28 -17.57 -29.01
CA GLY A 26 13.83 -18.19 -27.81
C GLY A 26 13.28 -19.60 -27.58
N ASP A 27 13.69 -20.19 -26.47
CA ASP A 27 13.24 -21.51 -25.99
C ASP A 27 11.85 -21.47 -25.34
N GLY A 28 11.23 -20.28 -25.27
CA GLY A 28 10.01 -20.09 -24.52
C GLY A 28 10.24 -20.20 -23.01
N ALA A 29 11.45 -19.92 -22.52
CA ALA A 29 11.72 -19.82 -21.09
C ALA A 29 11.25 -18.47 -20.52
N PRO A 30 10.92 -18.41 -19.22
CA PRO A 30 10.67 -17.16 -18.52
C PRO A 30 11.91 -16.27 -18.54
N LEU A 31 11.69 -14.96 -18.56
CA LEU A 31 12.73 -13.94 -18.46
C LEU A 31 13.36 -13.87 -17.07
N ALA A 32 12.58 -14.16 -16.03
CA ALA A 32 13.00 -14.15 -14.64
C ALA A 32 12.09 -15.06 -13.82
N GLU A 33 12.62 -15.64 -12.75
CA GLU A 33 11.84 -16.41 -11.78
C GLU A 33 12.26 -16.06 -10.36
N ALA A 34 11.31 -16.14 -9.42
CA ALA A 34 11.57 -15.97 -8.01
C ALA A 34 10.78 -16.95 -7.17
N PHE A 35 11.46 -17.56 -6.19
CA PHE A 35 10.82 -18.40 -5.17
C PHE A 35 10.15 -17.55 -4.10
N LEU A 36 8.93 -17.91 -3.77
CA LEU A 36 8.09 -17.28 -2.77
C LEU A 36 8.08 -18.13 -1.50
N SER A 37 7.66 -17.51 -0.39
CA SER A 37 7.58 -18.21 0.90
C SER A 37 6.38 -19.18 1.01
N ALA A 38 5.37 -19.01 0.16
CA ALA A 38 4.20 -19.87 0.05
C ALA A 38 3.48 -19.64 -1.29
N PRO A 39 2.50 -20.49 -1.66
CA PRO A 39 1.75 -20.31 -2.91
C PRO A 39 0.96 -19.00 -2.97
N VAL A 40 0.83 -18.42 -4.16
CA VAL A 40 0.10 -17.16 -4.36
C VAL A 40 -1.41 -17.42 -4.30
N SER A 41 -2.10 -16.62 -3.51
CA SER A 41 -3.57 -16.62 -3.36
C SER A 41 -4.24 -15.40 -3.98
N SER A 42 -3.53 -14.28 -4.04
CA SER A 42 -3.98 -13.04 -4.67
C SER A 42 -2.77 -12.24 -5.13
N GLY A 43 -2.96 -11.34 -6.09
CA GLY A 43 -1.91 -10.43 -6.49
C GLY A 43 -2.44 -9.17 -7.15
N ALA A 44 -1.65 -8.11 -7.09
CA ALA A 44 -1.86 -6.89 -7.86
C ALA A 44 -0.52 -6.37 -8.38
N VAL A 45 -0.59 -5.57 -9.43
CA VAL A 45 0.59 -5.01 -10.11
C VAL A 45 0.37 -3.52 -10.37
N GLU A 46 1.43 -2.75 -10.21
CA GLU A 46 1.46 -1.32 -10.52
C GLU A 46 2.76 -0.95 -11.22
N VAL A 47 2.73 0.11 -12.03
CA VAL A 47 3.94 0.72 -12.59
C VAL A 47 4.14 2.08 -11.91
N GLN A 48 5.25 2.24 -11.19
CA GLN A 48 5.59 3.48 -10.48
C GLN A 48 7.00 3.91 -10.84
N ASN A 49 7.20 5.17 -11.27
CA ASN A 49 8.51 5.72 -11.62
C ASN A 49 9.35 4.85 -12.58
N GLY A 50 8.69 4.15 -13.51
CA GLY A 50 9.34 3.23 -14.44
C GLY A 50 9.70 1.85 -13.87
N ALA A 51 9.42 1.59 -12.59
CA ALA A 51 9.53 0.27 -11.97
C ALA A 51 8.18 -0.43 -11.93
N VAL A 52 8.17 -1.76 -12.07
CA VAL A 52 6.97 -2.59 -11.88
C VAL A 52 6.97 -3.10 -10.45
N ILE A 53 5.92 -2.81 -9.69
CA ILE A 53 5.71 -3.27 -8.32
C ILE A 53 4.62 -4.34 -8.33
N ILE A 54 4.87 -5.44 -7.65
CA ILE A 54 3.99 -6.60 -7.57
C ILE A 54 3.74 -6.90 -6.10
N ALA A 55 2.48 -6.94 -5.70
CA ALA A 55 2.07 -7.39 -4.37
C ALA A 55 1.42 -8.75 -4.50
N LEU A 56 1.84 -9.67 -3.65
CA LEU A 56 1.37 -11.04 -3.64
C LEU A 56 0.84 -11.37 -2.25
N GLY A 57 -0.41 -11.78 -2.15
CA GLY A 57 -0.95 -12.40 -0.95
C GLY A 57 -0.66 -13.90 -0.99
N LEU A 58 0.05 -14.43 0.00
CA LEU A 58 0.52 -15.82 0.01
C LEU A 58 -0.28 -16.68 1.00
N HIS A 59 -0.60 -17.90 0.60
CA HIS A 59 -1.34 -18.88 1.39
C HIS A 59 -0.41 -19.67 2.31
N SER A 60 0.00 -19.05 3.41
CA SER A 60 0.88 -19.64 4.42
C SER A 60 0.13 -19.90 5.74
N ARG A 61 0.70 -20.70 6.66
CA ARG A 61 0.16 -20.91 8.02
C ARG A 61 -0.06 -19.57 8.74
N VAL A 62 0.85 -18.63 8.53
CA VAL A 62 0.68 -17.22 8.88
C VAL A 62 0.45 -16.46 7.58
N PRO A 63 -0.74 -15.93 7.31
CA PRO A 63 -1.00 -15.03 6.18
C PRO A 63 0.18 -14.08 5.96
N CYS A 64 0.77 -14.05 4.76
CA CYS A 64 1.78 -13.05 4.47
C CYS A 64 1.62 -12.40 3.09
N LEU A 65 1.95 -11.12 3.05
CA LEU A 65 2.00 -10.31 1.85
C LEU A 65 3.46 -10.07 1.48
N GLU A 66 3.81 -10.31 0.22
CA GLU A 66 5.16 -10.16 -0.30
C GLU A 66 5.15 -9.13 -1.42
N ILE A 67 5.98 -8.09 -1.29
CA ILE A 67 6.15 -7.06 -2.31
C ILE A 67 7.46 -7.25 -3.04
N LEU A 68 7.35 -7.33 -4.36
CA LEU A 68 8.45 -7.47 -5.29
C LEU A 68 8.49 -6.26 -6.21
N SER A 69 9.68 -5.81 -6.59
CA SER A 69 9.88 -4.94 -7.74
C SER A 69 10.58 -5.71 -8.86
N VAL A 70 10.29 -5.34 -10.10
CA VAL A 70 11.02 -5.83 -11.27
C VAL A 70 12.01 -4.75 -11.68
N HIS A 71 13.31 -5.12 -11.71
CA HIS A 71 14.40 -4.26 -12.13
C HIS A 71 15.10 -4.85 -13.36
N ASP A 72 15.78 -4.01 -14.12
CA ASP A 72 16.72 -4.45 -15.16
C ASP A 72 18.12 -4.58 -14.57
N ASP A 73 18.72 -5.77 -14.66
CA ASP A 73 20.14 -6.00 -14.42
C ASP A 73 20.81 -6.38 -15.74
N ARG A 74 21.45 -5.40 -16.38
CA ARG A 74 22.20 -5.57 -17.63
C ARG A 74 21.37 -6.21 -18.74
N GLY A 75 20.14 -5.74 -18.93
CA GLY A 75 19.21 -6.26 -19.93
C GLY A 75 18.46 -7.54 -19.53
N HIS A 76 18.65 -8.02 -18.29
CA HIS A 76 17.92 -9.16 -17.75
C HIS A 76 17.00 -8.66 -16.62
N PRO A 77 15.68 -8.85 -16.75
CA PRO A 77 14.80 -8.48 -15.66
C PRO A 77 15.06 -9.40 -14.46
N ILE A 78 15.03 -8.84 -13.26
CA ILE A 78 15.16 -9.55 -12.01
C ILE A 78 14.05 -9.15 -11.06
N PHE A 79 13.59 -10.10 -10.24
CA PHE A 79 12.73 -9.78 -9.10
C PHE A 79 13.59 -9.39 -7.91
N VAL A 80 13.29 -8.24 -7.32
CA VAL A 80 13.88 -7.78 -6.07
C VAL A 80 12.79 -7.79 -5.02
N ARG A 81 12.97 -8.57 -3.96
CA ARG A 81 12.06 -8.53 -2.81
C ARG A 81 12.25 -7.21 -2.07
N MET A 82 11.20 -6.41 -2.03
CA MET A 82 11.22 -5.14 -1.30
C MET A 82 10.88 -5.35 0.17
N PHE A 83 9.80 -6.07 0.46
CA PHE A 83 9.41 -6.39 1.83
C PHE A 83 8.41 -7.55 1.94
N ARG A 84 8.23 -8.00 3.18
CA ARG A 84 7.27 -9.03 3.57
C ARG A 84 6.52 -8.58 4.81
N LEU A 85 5.19 -8.71 4.79
CA LEU A 85 4.31 -8.36 5.90
C LEU A 85 3.55 -9.61 6.35
N GLU A 86 3.79 -10.06 7.57
CA GLU A 86 3.06 -11.17 8.18
C GLU A 86 1.75 -10.68 8.82
N GLY A 87 0.75 -11.55 8.89
CA GLY A 87 -0.61 -11.24 9.36
C GLY A 87 -1.57 -10.71 8.28
N SER A 88 -1.14 -10.67 7.02
CA SER A 88 -1.95 -10.23 5.87
C SER A 88 -1.91 -11.24 4.73
N SER A 89 -3.05 -11.61 4.14
CA SER A 89 -3.11 -12.57 3.02
C SER A 89 -3.73 -12.02 1.74
N TYR A 90 -4.23 -10.78 1.73
CA TYR A 90 -5.02 -10.31 0.61
C TYR A 90 -4.58 -8.95 0.09
N VAL A 91 -4.28 -8.92 -1.20
CA VAL A 91 -3.97 -7.71 -1.95
C VAL A 91 -5.23 -7.29 -2.69
N ARG A 92 -5.79 -6.12 -2.35
CA ARG A 92 -6.98 -5.58 -3.03
C ARG A 92 -6.65 -4.64 -4.18
N THR A 93 -5.65 -3.79 -3.97
CA THR A 93 -5.13 -2.92 -5.03
C THR A 93 -3.69 -2.56 -4.69
N LEU A 94 -2.94 -2.25 -5.74
CA LEU A 94 -1.60 -1.69 -5.70
C LEU A 94 -1.75 -0.43 -6.54
N ARG A 95 -2.06 0.67 -5.86
CA ARG A 95 -2.28 1.95 -6.52
C ARG A 95 -1.88 3.08 -5.60
N GLY A 96 -1.11 4.03 -6.10
CA GLY A 96 -1.10 5.37 -5.53
C GLY A 96 -2.52 5.98 -5.50
N ASP A 97 -2.81 6.65 -4.38
CA ASP A 97 -3.95 7.49 -3.97
C ASP A 97 -5.38 6.94 -3.85
N TRP A 98 -5.74 5.70 -4.21
CA TRP A 98 -7.14 5.23 -3.99
C TRP A 98 -7.29 3.71 -3.74
N GLY A 99 -7.48 3.35 -2.46
CA GLY A 99 -8.42 2.36 -1.90
C GLY A 99 -8.09 0.87 -1.76
N CYS A 100 -7.68 0.43 -0.58
CA CYS A 100 -7.42 -0.98 -0.21
C CYS A 100 -8.15 -1.46 1.08
N CYS A 101 -7.99 -2.76 1.40
CA CYS A 101 -8.06 -3.26 2.79
C CYS A 101 -6.69 -3.42 3.47
N ILE A 102 -5.60 -3.09 2.77
CA ILE A 102 -4.31 -2.64 3.34
C ILE A 102 -3.77 -1.58 2.39
N CYS A 103 -3.95 -0.31 2.71
CA CYS A 103 -3.31 0.76 1.94
C CYS A 103 -1.86 0.84 2.37
N MET A 104 -0.96 0.78 1.39
CA MET A 104 0.46 0.98 1.60
C MET A 104 0.88 2.18 0.79
N ALA A 105 1.15 3.28 1.47
CA ALA A 105 1.71 4.46 0.85
C ALA A 105 3.21 4.46 1.14
N ILE A 106 4.03 4.59 0.09
CA ILE A 106 5.48 4.66 0.19
C ILE A 106 5.93 6.04 -0.26
N LYS A 107 6.65 6.77 0.60
CA LYS A 107 7.30 8.04 0.24
C LYS A 107 8.72 8.11 0.80
N GLY A 108 9.69 8.16 -0.11
CA GLY A 108 11.10 8.05 0.25
C GLY A 108 11.34 6.74 0.99
N ARG A 109 11.73 6.85 2.26
CA ARG A 109 11.99 5.70 3.14
C ARG A 109 10.82 5.35 4.07
N ILE A 110 9.69 6.06 3.99
CA ILE A 110 8.55 5.82 4.89
C ILE A 110 7.49 4.96 4.21
N VAL A 111 6.97 3.98 4.96
CA VAL A 111 5.82 3.18 4.56
C VAL A 111 4.76 3.23 5.64
N ALA A 112 3.56 3.65 5.27
CA ALA A 112 2.41 3.56 6.12
C ALA A 112 1.54 2.38 5.66
N THR A 113 1.17 1.53 6.60
CA THR A 113 0.27 0.39 6.39
C THR A 113 -1.03 0.63 7.14
N VAL A 114 -2.15 0.45 6.46
CA VAL A 114 -3.48 0.64 7.04
C VAL A 114 -4.13 -0.69 7.31
N PHE A 115 -4.70 -0.83 8.50
CA PHE A 115 -5.57 -1.93 8.90
C PHE A 115 -6.94 -1.37 9.29
N PRO A 116 -7.99 -2.20 9.35
CA PRO A 116 -9.31 -1.74 9.79
C PRO A 116 -9.33 -1.13 11.20
N TRP A 117 -8.36 -1.43 12.07
CA TRP A 117 -8.33 -0.96 13.46
C TRP A 117 -7.05 -0.18 13.82
N LYS A 118 -6.12 -0.01 12.88
CA LYS A 118 -4.86 0.71 13.14
C LYS A 118 -4.17 1.17 11.87
N ILE A 119 -3.25 2.11 12.01
CA ILE A 119 -2.22 2.45 11.04
C ILE A 119 -0.88 2.12 11.67
N GLU A 120 0.02 1.52 10.91
CA GLU A 120 1.41 1.32 11.34
C GLU A 120 2.35 1.95 10.33
N ILE A 121 3.31 2.71 10.84
CA ILE A 121 4.26 3.48 10.04
C ILE A 121 5.64 2.91 10.28
N TYR A 122 6.35 2.71 9.20
CA TYR A 122 7.66 2.10 9.17
C TYR A 122 8.64 2.97 8.40
N GLN A 123 9.92 2.90 8.75
CA GLN A 123 11.02 3.47 7.97
C GLN A 123 11.93 2.37 7.46
N PHE A 124 12.21 2.40 6.15
CA PHE A 124 13.15 1.53 5.48
C PHE A 124 14.56 2.08 5.58
N GLU A 125 15.52 1.21 5.88
CA GLU A 125 16.93 1.55 5.76
C GLU A 125 17.40 1.23 4.34
N GLU A 126 18.18 2.14 3.74
CA GLU A 126 18.53 2.11 2.31
C GLU A 126 19.33 0.87 1.88
N ASN A 127 19.90 0.15 2.85
CA ASN A 127 20.80 -0.98 2.62
C ASN A 127 20.34 -2.28 3.30
N ASP A 128 19.21 -2.28 3.99
CA ASP A 128 18.74 -3.46 4.72
C ASP A 128 17.29 -3.73 4.37
N ALA A 129 16.92 -4.99 4.17
CA ALA A 129 15.54 -5.41 3.93
C ALA A 129 14.68 -5.33 5.22
N ARG A 130 15.06 -4.41 6.12
CA ARG A 130 14.49 -4.22 7.45
C ARG A 130 13.75 -2.89 7.46
N ALA A 131 12.53 -2.97 7.97
CA ALA A 131 11.70 -1.81 8.23
C ALA A 131 11.65 -1.60 9.76
N THR A 132 12.05 -0.41 10.21
CA THR A 132 11.95 -0.02 11.61
C THR A 132 10.55 0.52 11.86
N PHE A 133 9.84 -0.09 12.81
CA PHE A 133 8.56 0.42 13.25
C PHE A 133 8.74 1.79 13.90
N LEU A 134 8.04 2.79 13.38
CA LEU A 134 8.07 4.16 13.90
C LEU A 134 6.89 4.44 14.80
N GLN A 135 5.66 4.17 14.32
CA GLN A 135 4.45 4.58 15.01
C GLN A 135 3.30 3.63 14.73
N LYS A 136 2.43 3.49 15.73
CA LYS A 136 1.10 2.89 15.59
C LYS A 136 0.06 3.92 15.99
N ILE A 137 -0.95 4.06 15.15
CA ILE A 137 -2.16 4.82 15.46
C ILE A 137 -3.29 3.82 15.50
N GLU A 138 -3.91 3.63 16.66
CA GLU A 138 -5.09 2.77 16.76
C GLU A 138 -6.35 3.60 16.53
N PHE A 139 -7.27 3.05 15.75
CA PHE A 139 -8.61 3.61 15.66
C PHE A 139 -9.41 3.09 16.86
N ASN A 140 -10.15 3.99 17.51
CA ASN A 140 -11.00 3.61 18.65
C ASN A 140 -12.16 2.68 18.25
N ARG A 141 -12.38 2.47 16.95
CA ARG A 141 -13.47 1.69 16.37
C ARG A 141 -12.99 0.93 15.14
N GLN A 142 -13.77 -0.07 14.75
CA GLN A 142 -13.54 -0.79 13.51
C GLN A 142 -13.89 0.13 12.34
N VAL A 143 -12.91 0.40 11.50
CA VAL A 143 -13.05 1.20 10.29
C VAL A 143 -13.41 0.27 9.14
N SER A 144 -14.49 0.61 8.44
CA SER A 144 -14.98 -0.17 7.28
C SER A 144 -14.07 0.00 6.05
N TYR A 145 -13.41 1.15 5.96
CA TYR A 145 -12.47 1.50 4.92
C TYR A 145 -11.46 2.53 5.43
N ALA A 146 -10.17 2.34 5.17
CA ALA A 146 -9.18 3.36 5.44
C ALA A 146 -8.13 3.41 4.32
N ASP A 147 -7.70 4.63 4.01
CA ASP A 147 -6.79 4.96 2.92
C ASP A 147 -5.74 5.97 3.38
N ILE A 148 -4.60 5.98 2.69
CA ILE A 148 -3.48 6.87 2.99
C ILE A 148 -2.91 7.43 1.69
N ALA A 149 -2.77 8.76 1.65
CA ALA A 149 -2.13 9.49 0.57
C ALA A 149 -1.04 10.41 1.14
N PHE A 150 0.12 10.48 0.49
CA PHE A 150 1.10 11.52 0.77
C PHE A 150 0.81 12.73 -0.10
N SER A 151 0.34 13.82 0.48
CA SER A 151 0.12 15.06 -0.26
C SER A 151 1.28 16.03 -0.02
N PRO A 152 1.90 16.60 -1.08
CA PRO A 152 2.63 17.85 -0.91
C PRO A 152 1.61 18.91 -0.49
N LEU A 153 1.77 19.46 0.71
CA LEU A 153 0.81 20.37 1.34
C LEU A 153 0.70 21.67 0.55
N THR A 154 -0.30 21.78 -0.31
CA THR A 154 -0.73 23.09 -0.87
C THR A 154 -2.24 23.27 -0.91
N ALA A 155 -3.05 22.22 -0.79
CA ALA A 155 -4.48 22.31 -1.09
C ALA A 155 -5.44 22.41 0.11
N PHE A 156 -5.05 22.04 1.34
CA PHE A 156 -6.02 21.85 2.44
C PHE A 156 -5.81 22.70 3.70
N HIS A 157 -4.77 23.54 3.79
CA HIS A 157 -4.58 24.36 5.00
C HIS A 157 -5.35 25.69 4.96
N ASN A 158 -6.28 25.80 5.92
CA ASN A 158 -6.66 27.06 6.56
C ASN A 158 -5.38 27.78 7.06
N LYS A 159 -5.35 29.11 6.90
CA LYS A 159 -4.25 30.10 7.10
C LYS A 159 -3.33 30.01 8.35
N ALA A 160 -3.42 29.00 9.21
CA ALA A 160 -2.75 28.99 10.52
C ALA A 160 -1.32 28.42 10.53
N ILE A 161 -0.84 27.79 9.45
CA ILE A 161 0.49 27.16 9.39
C ILE A 161 1.25 27.68 8.16
N GLU A 162 1.47 28.99 8.06
CA GLU A 162 2.16 29.62 6.91
C GLU A 162 3.70 29.57 6.99
N ASN A 163 4.29 29.09 8.09
CA ASN A 163 5.72 29.25 8.34
C ASN A 163 6.61 28.04 8.05
N ASP A 164 6.07 26.88 7.67
CA ASP A 164 6.90 25.72 7.34
C ASP A 164 6.53 25.13 5.98
N LYS A 165 7.03 25.77 4.92
CA LYS A 165 6.63 25.54 3.52
C LYS A 165 7.08 24.19 2.93
N ASN A 166 7.57 23.26 3.73
CA ASN A 166 8.15 22.00 3.23
C ASN A 166 7.80 20.75 4.04
N GLN A 167 6.83 20.83 4.96
CA GLN A 167 6.39 19.62 5.65
C GLN A 167 5.43 18.83 4.76
N ASP A 168 5.93 17.70 4.26
CA ASP A 168 5.11 16.68 3.65
C ASP A 168 4.16 16.10 4.70
N VAL A 169 2.86 16.07 4.38
CA VAL A 169 1.84 15.56 5.30
C VAL A 169 1.18 14.32 4.74
N LEU A 170 1.07 13.33 5.61
CA LEU A 170 0.34 12.10 5.34
C LEU A 170 -1.14 12.36 5.61
N SER A 171 -1.97 12.26 4.58
CA SER A 171 -3.42 12.31 4.75
C SER A 171 -3.95 10.90 4.89
N VAL A 172 -4.77 10.67 5.92
CA VAL A 172 -5.47 9.41 6.16
C VAL A 172 -6.96 9.67 5.97
N VAL A 173 -7.62 8.93 5.10
CA VAL A 173 -9.07 8.96 4.96
C VAL A 173 -9.63 7.71 5.60
N THR A 174 -10.59 7.84 6.51
CA THR A 174 -11.29 6.71 7.12
C THR A 174 -12.79 6.82 6.86
N ALA A 175 -13.46 5.70 6.65
CA ALA A 175 -14.91 5.59 6.65
C ALA A 175 -15.34 4.70 7.82
N GLU A 176 -16.05 5.31 8.75
CA GLU A 176 -16.63 4.70 9.95
C GLU A 176 -18.15 4.66 9.82
N ASP A 177 -18.83 3.99 10.75
CA ASP A 177 -20.30 3.93 10.79
C ASP A 177 -20.95 5.32 10.87
N GLU A 178 -20.24 6.29 11.46
CA GLU A 178 -20.68 7.68 11.59
C GLU A 178 -20.29 8.57 10.40
N GLY A 179 -19.70 8.00 9.34
CA GLY A 179 -19.34 8.74 8.13
C GLY A 179 -17.85 8.73 7.80
N ILE A 180 -17.38 9.76 7.09
CA ILE A 180 -16.02 9.82 6.55
C ILE A 180 -15.20 10.85 7.33
N SER A 181 -14.03 10.46 7.82
CA SER A 181 -13.07 11.35 8.47
C SER A 181 -11.82 11.46 7.61
N VAL A 182 -11.25 12.66 7.51
CA VAL A 182 -9.94 12.91 6.91
C VAL A 182 -9.04 13.45 8.00
N TYR A 183 -7.93 12.76 8.22
CA TYR A 183 -6.87 13.16 9.12
C TYR A 183 -5.65 13.58 8.33
N THR A 184 -4.90 14.51 8.88
CA THR A 184 -3.53 14.81 8.47
C THR A 184 -2.58 14.42 9.57
N MET A 185 -1.49 13.78 9.23
CA MET A 185 -0.44 13.46 10.17
C MET A 185 0.71 14.44 9.99
N SER A 186 1.05 15.15 11.07
CA SER A 186 2.27 15.93 11.15
C SER A 186 3.39 15.05 11.72
N CYS A 187 4.62 15.30 11.29
CA CYS A 187 5.82 14.69 11.86
C CYS A 187 6.62 15.78 12.54
N SER A 188 6.83 15.68 13.84
CA SER A 188 7.69 16.60 14.57
C SER A 188 9.17 16.25 14.33
N PRO A 189 10.10 17.21 14.54
CA PRO A 189 11.53 16.97 14.32
C PRO A 189 12.14 15.83 15.17
N ASP A 190 11.51 15.49 16.30
CA ASP A 190 11.88 14.36 17.16
C ASP A 190 11.28 13.02 16.70
N GLY A 191 10.60 12.99 15.55
CA GLY A 191 10.03 11.78 14.96
C GLY A 191 8.73 11.33 15.60
N GLN A 192 8.07 12.18 16.39
CA GLN A 192 6.70 11.91 16.84
C GLN A 192 5.71 12.25 15.73
N PHE A 193 4.64 11.47 15.68
CA PHE A 193 3.59 11.64 14.70
C PHE A 193 2.29 11.96 15.41
N GLU A 194 1.67 13.08 15.04
CA GLU A 194 0.36 13.46 15.56
C GLU A 194 -0.68 13.42 14.44
N LEU A 195 -1.80 12.73 14.70
CA LEU A 195 -2.95 12.69 13.81
C LEU A 195 -3.90 13.85 14.15
N HIS A 196 -4.15 14.73 13.20
CA HIS A 196 -5.10 15.83 13.34
C HIS A 196 -6.31 15.59 12.44
N LEU A 197 -7.51 15.58 13.02
CA LEU A 197 -8.75 15.54 12.23
C LEU A 197 -8.92 16.88 11.50
N VAL A 198 -8.89 16.87 10.17
CA VAL A 198 -9.04 18.08 9.35
C VAL A 198 -10.44 18.22 8.76
N TRP A 199 -11.14 17.11 8.58
CA TRP A 199 -12.50 17.11 8.04
C TRP A 199 -13.27 15.87 8.49
N LYS A 200 -14.57 16.02 8.76
CA LYS A 200 -15.48 14.90 9.04
C LYS A 200 -16.80 15.17 8.33
N HIS A 201 -17.28 14.21 7.55
CA HIS A 201 -18.63 14.16 7.02
C HIS A 201 -19.43 13.12 7.78
N THR A 202 -20.46 13.56 8.47
CA THR A 202 -21.46 12.70 9.08
C THR A 202 -22.67 12.66 8.16
N PRO A 203 -23.10 11.49 7.64
CA PRO A 203 -24.33 11.43 6.85
C PRO A 203 -25.49 11.90 7.72
N GLU A 204 -26.38 12.71 7.15
CA GLU A 204 -27.59 13.11 7.85
C GLU A 204 -28.36 11.84 8.22
N THR A 205 -28.47 11.54 9.52
CA THR A 205 -29.38 10.49 10.00
C THR A 205 -30.75 10.82 9.45
N ARG A 206 -31.20 10.02 8.48
CA ARG A 206 -32.52 10.14 7.87
C ARG A 206 -33.52 10.18 9.02
N ARG A 207 -34.00 11.37 9.38
CA ARG A 207 -35.00 11.52 10.44
C ARG A 207 -36.19 10.71 9.97
N ASP A 208 -36.44 9.62 10.68
CA ASP A 208 -37.59 8.76 10.44
C ASP A 208 -38.83 9.65 10.52
N SER A 209 -39.37 10.03 9.37
CA SER A 209 -40.57 10.85 9.26
C SER A 209 -41.84 10.05 9.59
N SER A 210 -41.70 8.83 10.08
CA SER A 210 -42.75 7.97 10.63
C SER A 210 -43.14 8.39 12.05
N ARG A 211 -43.73 9.57 12.20
CA ARG A 211 -44.66 9.91 13.31
C ARG A 211 -45.52 11.11 12.93
N ARG A 212 -46.46 10.87 12.00
CA ARG A 212 -47.75 11.55 12.01
C ARG A 212 -48.83 10.47 11.95
N LEU A 213 -49.36 10.16 13.14
CA LEU A 213 -50.66 9.51 13.32
C LEU A 213 -51.77 10.48 12.88
#